data_AF-A0A7C3KL47-F1
#
_entry.id   AF-A0A7C3KL47-F1
#
_cell.length_a   1.000
_cell.length_b   1.000
_cell.length_c   1.000
_cell.angle_alpha   90.00
_cell.angle_beta   90.00
_cell.angle_gamma   90.00
#
_symmetry.space_group_name_H-M   'P 1'
#
loop_
_entity.id
_entity.type
_entity.pdbx_description
1 polymer ?
#
loop_
_entity_poly.entity_id
_entity_poly.type
_entity_poly.pdbx_seq_one_letter_code
_entity_poly.pdbx_strand_id
1 'polypeptide(L)'
;MFGKFRVTILLALLALTLSTLACGASALPQPAEAKPVQSVQATESPAEAPSGSGTDPNAVVSCSQIVPPDELENLLINLTPTLTENSYPGGTSCIWSYVNAAGQTSTFSIQVDFSPNAVSLWESTRQSELSNEPSDIVVNGIDGLADESYVWSSKTTGLYVVYARKGGKTLIMRYVPQDVIYMGTESGIIDMVERFFNRF
;
A
#
# COMPACT_ATOMS: atom_id res chain seq x y z
N MET A 1 3.31 19.43 -51.00
CA MET A 1 4.38 20.41 -50.68
C MET A 1 5.14 19.89 -49.47
N PHE A 2 6.48 19.85 -49.51
CA PHE A 2 7.33 19.45 -48.39
C PHE A 2 8.12 20.66 -47.86
N GLY A 3 7.98 20.95 -46.56
CA GLY A 3 8.93 21.74 -45.75
C GLY A 3 9.15 20.93 -44.46
N LYS A 4 10.33 20.43 -44.06
CA LYS A 4 11.73 20.85 -44.27
C LYS A 4 12.06 22.24 -43.70
N PHE A 5 12.02 22.33 -42.37
CA PHE A 5 12.85 23.28 -41.61
C PHE A 5 13.57 22.58 -40.44
N ARG A 6 14.88 22.35 -40.62
CA ARG A 6 16.00 22.56 -39.66
C ARG A 6 15.68 22.24 -38.18
N VAL A 7 16.14 21.18 -37.51
CA VAL A 7 17.49 20.56 -37.43
C VAL A 7 18.66 21.56 -37.42
N THR A 8 19.52 21.39 -36.41
CA THR A 8 20.83 22.04 -36.15
C THR A 8 20.84 23.37 -35.35
N ILE A 9 21.26 23.26 -34.07
CA ILE A 9 22.25 24.06 -33.31
C ILE A 9 22.36 23.36 -31.94
N LEU A 10 23.38 22.52 -31.67
CA LEU A 10 24.71 22.87 -31.13
C LEU A 10 24.62 23.62 -29.78
N LEU A 11 24.73 22.97 -28.62
CA LEU A 11 25.89 22.28 -28.02
C LEU A 11 26.97 23.25 -27.49
N ALA A 12 26.74 23.75 -26.27
CA ALA A 12 27.67 24.44 -25.36
C ALA A 12 26.98 24.54 -23.97
N LEU A 13 27.60 24.47 -22.79
CA LEU A 13 29.03 24.37 -22.44
C LEU A 13 29.27 23.23 -21.42
N LEU A 14 30.50 22.72 -21.42
CA LEU A 14 31.10 21.84 -20.41
C LEU A 14 32.20 22.62 -19.66
N ALA A 15 32.02 22.91 -18.37
CA ALA A 15 33.07 23.44 -17.46
C ALA A 15 32.60 23.27 -15.99
N LEU A 16 33.21 22.43 -15.16
CA LEU A 16 34.46 22.63 -14.37
C LEU A 16 34.36 23.63 -13.19
N THR A 17 34.07 23.09 -12.00
CA THR A 17 34.59 23.48 -10.66
C THR A 17 34.37 22.25 -9.76
N LEU A 18 35.32 21.35 -9.43
CA LEU A 18 36.64 21.48 -8.80
C LEU A 18 36.69 22.18 -7.43
N SER A 19 36.61 21.33 -6.39
CA SER A 19 37.59 21.22 -5.29
C SER A 19 37.47 22.07 -4.00
N THR A 20 38.04 21.48 -2.94
CA THR A 20 38.30 21.99 -1.56
C THR A 20 37.11 21.93 -0.57
N LEU A 21 37.27 21.63 0.73
CA LEU A 21 38.47 21.46 1.57
C LEU A 21 38.53 20.10 2.31
N ALA A 22 39.71 19.81 2.89
CA ALA A 22 40.01 18.66 3.74
C ALA A 22 40.21 19.07 5.22
N CYS A 23 40.67 18.11 6.05
CA CYS A 23 41.06 18.19 7.46
C CYS A 23 39.90 18.21 8.50
N GLY A 24 40.03 17.51 9.64
CA GLY A 24 41.16 16.67 10.07
C GLY A 24 40.86 15.81 11.29
N ALA A 25 41.70 14.78 11.49
CA ALA A 25 41.73 13.91 12.66
C ALA A 25 42.95 14.24 13.55
N SER A 26 43.02 13.60 14.74
CA SER A 26 44.01 13.76 15.85
C SER A 26 43.56 14.73 16.95
N ALA A 27 43.82 14.50 18.25
CA ALA A 27 44.22 13.30 18.99
C ALA A 27 43.96 13.50 20.50
N LEU A 28 43.93 12.41 21.28
CA LEU A 28 43.93 12.41 22.75
C LEU A 28 45.34 12.76 23.31
N PRO A 29 45.47 13.26 24.57
CA PRO A 29 45.66 12.34 25.71
C PRO A 29 45.09 12.77 27.10
N GLN A 30 44.88 11.75 27.95
CA GLN A 30 44.71 11.75 29.43
C GLN A 30 46.04 12.08 30.17
N PRO A 31 46.17 12.13 31.54
CA PRO A 31 45.31 11.67 32.65
C PRO A 31 44.94 12.81 33.66
N ALA A 32 44.42 12.64 34.89
CA ALA A 32 44.17 11.47 35.79
C ALA A 32 42.76 11.59 36.43
N GLU A 33 42.35 11.08 37.62
CA GLU A 33 42.95 10.43 38.81
C GLU A 33 41.92 9.41 39.39
N ALA A 34 42.36 8.37 40.10
CA ALA A 34 41.49 7.27 40.52
C ALA A 34 41.13 7.27 42.03
N LYS A 35 39.86 7.02 42.35
CA LYS A 35 39.46 6.35 43.61
C LYS A 35 38.10 5.65 43.48
N PRO A 36 37.90 4.45 44.06
CA PRO A 36 36.69 3.67 43.86
C PRO A 36 35.63 3.99 44.92
N VAL A 37 34.35 4.07 44.50
CA VAL A 37 33.20 3.91 45.39
C VAL A 37 32.22 2.94 44.72
N GLN A 38 31.93 1.86 45.44
CA GLN A 38 31.13 0.73 44.98
C GLN A 38 29.73 0.84 45.61
N SER A 39 28.69 1.12 44.80
CA SER A 39 27.31 0.88 45.25
C SER A 39 26.28 0.85 44.12
N VAL A 40 25.54 -0.26 44.12
CA VAL A 40 24.19 -0.46 43.56
C VAL A 40 23.99 -0.03 42.11
N GLN A 41 24.33 -0.97 41.22
CA GLN A 41 23.72 -1.10 39.89
C GLN A 41 22.20 -1.21 40.04
N ALA A 42 21.48 -0.13 39.75
CA ALA A 42 20.04 -0.22 39.53
C ALA A 42 19.83 -0.99 38.23
N THR A 43 19.13 -2.12 38.30
CA THR A 43 18.72 -2.88 37.11
C THR A 43 17.73 -2.03 36.33
N GLU A 44 18.23 -1.30 35.34
CA GLU A 44 17.40 -0.70 34.31
C GLU A 44 16.62 -1.85 33.66
N SER A 45 15.29 -1.82 33.81
CA SER A 45 14.43 -2.83 33.20
C SER A 45 14.75 -2.88 31.71
N PRO A 46 14.91 -4.06 31.10
CA PRO A 46 14.99 -4.13 29.65
C PRO A 46 13.80 -3.35 29.10
N ALA A 47 14.08 -2.31 28.30
CA ALA A 47 13.05 -1.71 27.49
C ALA A 47 12.47 -2.86 26.67
N GLU A 48 11.15 -3.06 26.75
CA GLU A 48 10.48 -3.97 25.84
C GLU A 48 10.79 -3.46 24.44
N ALA A 49 11.68 -4.18 23.74
CA ALA A 49 11.79 -4.06 22.30
C ALA A 49 10.36 -4.21 21.76
N PRO A 50 9.92 -3.40 20.78
CA PRO A 50 8.58 -3.51 20.25
C PRO A 50 8.36 -4.97 19.87
N SER A 51 7.43 -5.64 20.57
CA SER A 51 7.14 -7.06 20.36
C SER A 51 6.95 -7.25 18.87
N GLY A 52 7.90 -7.94 18.24
CA GLY A 52 7.88 -8.13 16.80
C GLY A 52 6.53 -8.69 16.45
N SER A 53 5.77 -7.96 15.63
CA SER A 53 4.36 -8.22 15.36
C SER A 53 4.19 -9.55 14.64
N GLY A 54 4.26 -10.63 15.41
CA GLY A 54 3.95 -11.99 15.03
C GLY A 54 2.46 -12.02 14.73
N THR A 55 2.14 -11.60 13.51
CA THR A 55 0.79 -11.67 12.98
C THR A 55 0.40 -13.13 13.05
N ASP A 56 -0.61 -13.45 13.86
CA ASP A 56 -1.07 -14.83 13.98
C ASP A 56 -1.47 -15.30 12.58
N PRO A 57 -0.81 -16.35 12.03
CA PRO A 57 -1.08 -16.81 10.67
C PRO A 57 -2.50 -17.36 10.49
N ASN A 58 -3.26 -17.50 11.58
CA ASN A 58 -4.65 -17.93 11.60
C ASN A 58 -5.62 -16.82 12.05
N ALA A 59 -5.16 -15.59 12.30
CA ALA A 59 -6.06 -14.50 12.64
C ALA A 59 -7.09 -14.28 11.52
N VAL A 60 -8.22 -13.71 11.89
CA VAL A 60 -9.37 -13.42 11.03
C VAL A 60 -9.89 -12.04 11.42
N VAL A 61 -10.23 -11.23 10.43
CA VAL A 61 -10.72 -9.86 10.64
C VAL A 61 -12.03 -9.70 9.88
N SER A 62 -13.13 -9.44 10.59
CA SER A 62 -14.46 -9.36 9.95
C SER A 62 -14.55 -8.20 8.98
N CYS A 63 -15.45 -8.29 8.00
CA CYS A 63 -15.67 -7.22 7.03
C CYS A 63 -16.13 -5.91 7.70
N SER A 64 -16.83 -6.00 8.83
CA SER A 64 -17.21 -4.86 9.68
C SER A 64 -16.04 -4.22 10.46
N GLN A 65 -14.93 -4.93 10.65
CA GLN A 65 -13.69 -4.36 11.19
C GLN A 65 -12.82 -3.77 10.07
N ILE A 66 -12.82 -4.38 8.88
CA ILE A 66 -12.11 -3.85 7.70
C ILE A 66 -12.76 -2.55 7.22
N VAL A 67 -14.09 -2.54 7.06
CA VAL A 67 -14.92 -1.37 6.71
C VAL A 67 -16.05 -1.24 7.74
N PRO A 68 -15.91 -0.35 8.73
CA PRO A 68 -16.99 -0.02 9.66
C PRO A 68 -18.27 0.40 8.94
N PRO A 69 -19.48 0.09 9.48
CA PRO A 69 -20.75 0.38 8.79
C PRO A 69 -20.95 1.86 8.43
N ASP A 70 -20.51 2.78 9.29
CA ASP A 70 -20.55 4.23 9.06
C ASP A 70 -19.59 4.65 7.92
N GLU A 71 -18.43 4.01 7.78
CA GLU A 71 -17.55 4.25 6.65
C GLU A 71 -18.10 3.64 5.36
N LEU A 72 -18.76 2.47 5.44
CA LEU A 72 -19.43 1.84 4.30
C LEU A 72 -20.56 2.72 3.74
N GLU A 73 -21.38 3.33 4.61
CA GLU A 73 -22.42 4.29 4.21
C GLU A 73 -21.83 5.52 3.49
N ASN A 74 -20.65 5.97 3.90
CA ASN A 74 -19.93 7.08 3.27
C ASN A 74 -19.19 6.69 1.97
N LEU A 75 -18.79 5.41 1.82
CA LEU A 75 -18.19 4.88 0.59
C LEU A 75 -19.24 4.60 -0.48
N LEU A 76 -20.42 4.12 -0.09
CA LEU A 76 -21.51 3.67 -0.97
C LEU A 76 -22.76 4.55 -0.81
N ILE A 77 -22.59 5.86 -0.98
CA ILE A 77 -23.62 6.88 -0.72
C ILE A 77 -24.87 6.63 -1.57
N ASN A 78 -26.05 6.60 -0.91
CA ASN A 78 -27.36 6.30 -1.51
C ASN A 78 -27.51 4.90 -2.12
N LEU A 79 -26.61 3.97 -1.81
CA LEU A 79 -26.70 2.56 -2.21
C LEU A 79 -27.10 1.71 -1.00
N THR A 80 -27.69 0.53 -1.27
CA THR A 80 -28.08 -0.42 -0.22
C THR A 80 -27.31 -1.73 -0.40
N PRO A 81 -26.07 -1.83 0.10
CA PRO A 81 -25.24 -3.01 -0.10
C PRO A 81 -25.69 -4.21 0.75
N THR A 82 -25.64 -5.39 0.14
CA THR A 82 -25.70 -6.68 0.86
C THR A 82 -24.30 -7.27 0.94
N LEU A 83 -23.82 -7.56 2.14
CA LEU A 83 -22.50 -8.17 2.39
C LEU A 83 -22.55 -9.69 2.24
N THR A 84 -21.61 -10.23 1.46
CA THR A 84 -21.13 -11.61 1.56
C THR A 84 -19.73 -11.57 2.16
N GLU A 85 -19.56 -12.14 3.35
CA GLU A 85 -18.26 -12.33 4.02
C GLU A 85 -17.82 -13.79 3.88
N ASN A 86 -16.55 -14.01 3.50
CA ASN A 86 -15.90 -15.32 3.50
C ASN A 86 -14.54 -15.23 4.19
N SER A 87 -14.47 -15.80 5.39
CA SER A 87 -13.36 -15.67 6.32
C SER A 87 -12.62 -17.00 6.46
N TYR A 88 -11.29 -16.98 6.41
CA TYR A 88 -10.42 -18.15 6.40
C TYR A 88 -9.15 -17.90 7.23
N PRO A 89 -8.43 -18.94 7.70
CA PRO A 89 -7.22 -18.73 8.50
C PRO A 89 -6.20 -17.84 7.76
N GLY A 90 -5.90 -16.67 8.35
CA GLY A 90 -4.96 -15.71 7.78
C GLY A 90 -5.55 -14.74 6.75
N GLY A 91 -6.87 -14.69 6.53
CA GLY A 91 -7.45 -13.76 5.57
C GLY A 91 -8.98 -13.68 5.55
N THR A 92 -9.50 -12.67 4.86
CA THR A 92 -10.95 -12.43 4.73
C THR A 92 -11.28 -11.79 3.40
N SER A 93 -12.38 -12.22 2.79
CA SER A 93 -12.93 -11.65 1.56
C SER A 93 -14.33 -11.09 1.81
N CYS A 94 -14.53 -9.85 1.40
CA CYS A 94 -15.72 -9.04 1.60
C CYS A 94 -16.27 -8.63 0.24
N ILE A 95 -17.53 -8.94 -0.03
CA ILE A 95 -18.20 -8.52 -1.27
C ILE A 95 -19.52 -7.85 -0.89
N TRP A 96 -19.58 -6.52 -1.06
CA TRP A 96 -20.79 -5.73 -0.96
C TRP A 96 -21.44 -5.63 -2.33
N SER A 97 -22.57 -6.31 -2.51
CA SER A 97 -23.35 -6.29 -3.75
C SER A 97 -24.50 -5.29 -3.65
N TYR A 98 -24.69 -4.45 -4.67
CA TYR A 98 -25.72 -3.41 -4.69
C TYR A 98 -26.26 -3.17 -6.11
N VAL A 99 -27.30 -2.35 -6.22
CA VAL A 99 -27.78 -1.82 -7.50
C VAL A 99 -27.33 -0.37 -7.61
N ASN A 100 -26.59 -0.04 -8.68
CA ASN A 100 -26.05 1.30 -8.89
C ASN A 100 -27.10 2.29 -9.44
N ALA A 101 -26.71 3.56 -9.61
CA ALA A 101 -27.59 4.61 -10.13
C ALA A 101 -28.12 4.36 -11.57
N ALA A 102 -27.48 3.46 -12.34
CA ALA A 102 -27.95 3.03 -13.66
C ALA A 102 -28.92 1.83 -13.61
N GLY A 103 -29.29 1.36 -12.41
CA GLY A 103 -30.17 0.20 -12.22
C GLY A 103 -29.48 -1.15 -12.46
N GLN A 104 -28.14 -1.18 -12.48
CA GLN A 104 -27.35 -2.37 -12.75
C GLN A 104 -26.79 -2.96 -11.45
N THR A 105 -26.71 -4.28 -11.36
CA THR A 105 -25.98 -4.95 -10.27
C THR A 105 -24.50 -4.62 -10.36
N SER A 106 -23.93 -4.12 -9.26
CA SER A 106 -22.53 -3.73 -9.11
C SER A 106 -21.99 -4.28 -7.79
N THR A 107 -20.66 -4.28 -7.63
CA THR A 107 -20.00 -4.75 -6.41
C THR A 107 -18.88 -3.81 -5.97
N PHE A 108 -18.70 -3.75 -4.66
CA PHE A 108 -17.46 -3.34 -4.01
C PHE A 108 -16.87 -4.58 -3.33
N SER A 109 -15.62 -4.89 -3.61
CA SER A 109 -14.93 -6.02 -2.99
C SER A 109 -13.61 -5.59 -2.36
N ILE A 110 -13.32 -6.19 -1.21
CA ILE A 110 -12.03 -6.14 -0.53
C ILE A 110 -11.64 -7.58 -0.18
N GLN A 111 -10.39 -7.93 -0.41
CA GLN A 111 -9.77 -9.15 0.10
C GLN A 111 -8.49 -8.77 0.85
N VAL A 112 -8.33 -9.30 2.05
CA VAL A 112 -7.13 -9.13 2.88
C VAL A 112 -6.52 -10.49 3.17
N ASP A 113 -5.20 -10.59 3.11
CA ASP A 113 -4.45 -11.80 3.44
C ASP A 113 -3.16 -11.42 4.17
N PHE A 114 -2.87 -12.12 5.25
CA PHE A 114 -1.68 -11.99 6.08
C PHE A 114 -1.16 -13.36 6.54
N SER A 115 -1.61 -14.42 5.85
CA SER A 115 -1.08 -15.78 6.00
C SER A 115 0.40 -15.85 5.54
N PRO A 116 1.16 -16.89 5.92
CA PRO A 116 2.55 -17.06 5.47
C PRO A 116 2.71 -17.16 3.94
N ASN A 117 1.62 -17.44 3.21
CA ASN A 117 1.59 -17.55 1.75
C ASN A 117 0.94 -16.34 1.06
N ALA A 118 0.53 -15.31 1.80
CA ALA A 118 -0.22 -14.14 1.30
C ALA A 118 0.42 -13.54 0.04
N VAL A 119 1.75 -13.37 0.03
CA VAL A 119 2.50 -12.79 -1.10
C VAL A 119 2.44 -13.69 -2.35
N SER A 120 2.62 -15.00 -2.18
CA SER A 120 2.58 -15.97 -3.29
C SER A 120 1.18 -16.06 -3.91
N LEU A 121 0.14 -16.07 -3.06
CA LEU A 121 -1.26 -16.09 -3.51
C LEU A 121 -1.64 -14.77 -4.21
N TRP A 122 -1.28 -13.63 -3.63
CA TRP A 122 -1.48 -12.29 -4.19
C TRP A 122 -0.84 -12.16 -5.57
N GLU A 123 0.43 -12.52 -5.73
CA GLU A 123 1.12 -12.43 -7.03
C GLU A 123 0.50 -13.37 -8.06
N SER A 124 0.18 -14.61 -7.68
CA SER A 124 -0.48 -15.56 -8.60
C SER A 124 -1.87 -15.08 -9.05
N THR A 125 -2.61 -14.43 -8.16
CA THR A 125 -3.94 -13.88 -8.46
C THR A 125 -3.83 -12.65 -9.36
N ARG A 126 -2.89 -11.74 -9.06
CA ARG A 126 -2.58 -10.58 -9.90
C ARG A 126 -2.19 -10.98 -11.32
N GLN A 127 -1.29 -11.94 -11.47
CA GLN A 127 -0.86 -12.45 -12.78
C GLN A 127 -2.02 -13.14 -13.52
N SER A 128 -2.86 -13.90 -12.81
CA SER A 128 -4.06 -14.51 -13.38
C SER A 128 -5.06 -13.47 -13.89
N GLU A 129 -5.35 -12.42 -13.11
CA GLU A 129 -6.25 -11.33 -13.54
C GLU A 129 -5.67 -10.57 -14.73
N LEU A 130 -4.39 -10.17 -14.70
CA LEU A 130 -3.73 -9.48 -15.82
C LEU A 130 -3.66 -10.36 -17.08
N SER A 131 -3.58 -11.69 -16.97
CA SER A 131 -3.63 -12.60 -18.13
C SER A 131 -5.00 -12.65 -18.82
N ASN A 132 -6.06 -12.19 -18.15
CA ASN A 132 -7.42 -12.06 -18.69
C ASN A 132 -7.74 -10.64 -19.20
N GLU A 133 -6.79 -9.70 -19.09
CA GLU A 133 -6.94 -8.35 -19.66
C GLU A 133 -6.45 -8.28 -21.12
N PRO A 134 -7.00 -7.36 -21.94
CA PRO A 134 -6.42 -7.02 -23.23
C PRO A 134 -4.96 -6.57 -23.12
N SER A 135 -4.14 -6.89 -24.13
CA SER A 135 -2.69 -6.61 -24.12
C SER A 135 -2.30 -5.12 -24.12
N ASP A 136 -3.26 -4.23 -24.31
CA ASP A 136 -3.11 -2.77 -24.21
C ASP A 136 -3.58 -2.22 -22.85
N ILE A 137 -3.72 -3.07 -21.83
CA ILE A 137 -3.97 -2.66 -20.45
C ILE A 137 -2.79 -1.83 -19.90
N VAL A 138 -3.11 -0.80 -19.12
CA VAL A 138 -2.12 0.04 -18.43
C VAL A 138 -2.20 -0.27 -16.94
N VAL A 139 -1.10 -0.76 -16.38
CA VAL A 139 -0.93 -1.01 -14.95
C VAL A 139 0.03 0.03 -14.39
N ASN A 140 -0.42 0.79 -13.40
CA ASN A 140 0.34 1.84 -12.75
C ASN A 140 0.69 1.44 -11.30
N GLY A 141 1.65 2.12 -10.69
CA GLY A 141 1.76 2.21 -9.23
C GLY A 141 1.18 3.55 -8.75
N ILE A 142 0.84 3.64 -7.47
CA ILE A 142 0.53 4.92 -6.81
C ILE A 142 1.60 5.15 -5.75
N ASP A 143 2.32 6.27 -5.86
CA ASP A 143 3.38 6.64 -4.92
C ASP A 143 2.81 6.83 -3.50
N GLY A 144 3.45 6.20 -2.51
CA GLY A 144 3.02 6.25 -1.11
C GLY A 144 1.85 5.34 -0.74
N LEU A 145 1.26 4.59 -1.68
CA LEU A 145 0.12 3.71 -1.41
C LEU A 145 0.47 2.53 -0.49
N ALA A 146 1.61 1.88 -0.74
CA ALA A 146 2.11 0.73 0.02
C ALA A 146 3.60 0.48 -0.33
N ASP A 147 4.23 -0.55 0.25
CA ASP A 147 5.61 -0.93 -0.10
C ASP A 147 5.72 -1.42 -1.55
N GLU A 148 4.63 -2.03 -2.05
CA GLU A 148 4.47 -2.52 -3.41
C GLU A 148 2.99 -2.39 -3.79
N SER A 149 2.70 -1.82 -4.96
CA SER A 149 1.31 -1.66 -5.43
C SER A 149 1.16 -1.70 -6.94
N TYR A 150 -0.01 -2.13 -7.39
CA TYR A 150 -0.42 -2.18 -8.78
C TYR A 150 -1.89 -1.78 -8.91
N VAL A 151 -2.20 -0.81 -9.77
CA VAL A 151 -3.56 -0.33 -10.03
C VAL A 151 -3.88 -0.30 -11.52
N TRP A 152 -5.10 -0.65 -11.90
CA TRP A 152 -5.58 -0.54 -13.27
C TRP A 152 -7.10 -0.46 -13.36
N SER A 153 -7.61 0.09 -14.47
CA SER A 153 -9.01 -0.03 -14.86
C SER A 153 -9.18 -1.29 -15.72
N SER A 154 -9.80 -2.33 -15.18
CA SER A 154 -10.09 -3.58 -15.90
C SER A 154 -10.95 -3.31 -17.12
N LYS A 155 -10.48 -3.69 -18.30
CA LYS A 155 -11.24 -3.61 -19.55
C LYS A 155 -12.20 -4.78 -19.70
N THR A 156 -11.91 -5.91 -19.05
CA THR A 156 -12.76 -7.11 -19.05
C THR A 156 -13.94 -6.98 -18.09
N THR A 157 -13.78 -6.35 -16.92
CA THR A 157 -14.85 -6.25 -15.90
C THR A 157 -15.43 -4.85 -15.73
N GLY A 158 -14.74 -3.80 -16.20
CA GLY A 158 -15.11 -2.40 -15.94
C GLY A 158 -14.78 -1.91 -14.53
N LEU A 159 -14.24 -2.77 -13.66
CA LEU A 159 -13.84 -2.41 -12.30
C LEU A 159 -12.47 -1.73 -12.29
N TYR A 160 -12.30 -0.76 -11.40
CA TYR A 160 -10.98 -0.32 -10.97
C TYR A 160 -10.45 -1.31 -9.94
N VAL A 161 -9.21 -1.75 -10.14
CA VAL A 161 -8.56 -2.82 -9.39
C VAL A 161 -7.32 -2.26 -8.72
N VAL A 162 -7.17 -2.53 -7.43
CA VAL A 162 -6.04 -2.09 -6.60
C VAL A 162 -5.45 -3.30 -5.88
N TYR A 163 -4.18 -3.58 -6.13
CA TYR A 163 -3.36 -4.51 -5.38
C TYR A 163 -2.35 -3.71 -4.57
N ALA A 164 -2.28 -3.95 -3.27
CA ALA A 164 -1.34 -3.29 -2.37
C ALA A 164 -0.73 -4.30 -1.39
N ARG A 165 0.54 -4.12 -1.04
CA ARG A 165 1.27 -4.94 -0.06
C ARG A 165 2.07 -4.05 0.87
N LYS A 166 1.87 -4.22 2.19
CA LYS A 166 2.54 -3.47 3.25
C LYS A 166 3.03 -4.46 4.31
N GLY A 167 4.35 -4.58 4.46
CA GLY A 167 4.99 -5.62 5.25
C GLY A 167 4.60 -7.03 4.79
N GLY A 168 4.12 -7.84 5.75
CA GLY A 168 3.62 -9.20 5.52
C GLY A 168 2.13 -9.30 5.15
N LYS A 169 1.46 -8.18 4.89
CA LYS A 169 0.01 -8.11 4.64
C LYS A 169 -0.26 -7.69 3.20
N THR A 170 -1.28 -8.26 2.59
CA THR A 170 -1.76 -7.92 1.25
C THR A 170 -3.21 -7.47 1.29
N LEU A 171 -3.55 -6.60 0.34
CA LEU A 171 -4.87 -6.04 0.13
C LEU A 171 -5.16 -6.07 -1.37
N ILE A 172 -6.36 -6.52 -1.73
CA ILE A 172 -6.89 -6.46 -3.09
C ILE A 172 -8.27 -5.80 -3.01
N MET A 173 -8.51 -4.78 -3.82
CA MET A 173 -9.80 -4.09 -3.91
C MET A 173 -10.28 -4.06 -5.36
N ARG A 174 -11.58 -4.24 -5.58
CA ARG A 174 -12.21 -4.09 -6.90
C ARG A 174 -13.54 -3.36 -6.75
N TYR A 175 -13.73 -2.27 -7.49
CA TYR A 175 -14.89 -1.38 -7.36
C TYR A 175 -15.15 -0.58 -8.63
N VAL A 176 -16.34 0.01 -8.74
CA VAL A 176 -16.68 0.99 -9.79
C VAL A 176 -16.36 2.40 -9.24
N PRO A 177 -15.42 3.18 -9.83
CA PRO A 177 -15.05 4.51 -9.30
C PRO A 177 -16.18 5.52 -9.22
N GLN A 178 -17.20 5.37 -10.07
CA GLN A 178 -18.41 6.20 -10.07
C GLN A 178 -19.34 5.89 -8.90
N ASP A 179 -19.31 4.65 -8.40
CA ASP A 179 -20.12 4.20 -7.27
C ASP A 179 -19.40 4.46 -5.93
N VAL A 180 -18.06 4.36 -5.90
CA VAL A 180 -17.20 4.59 -4.72
C VAL A 180 -16.45 5.93 -4.84
N ILE A 181 -17.19 7.04 -4.83
CA ILE A 181 -16.71 8.38 -5.20
C ILE A 181 -15.46 8.81 -4.40
N TYR A 182 -15.38 8.47 -3.11
CA TYR A 182 -14.21 8.81 -2.27
C TYR A 182 -12.90 8.22 -2.83
N MET A 183 -12.97 6.98 -3.34
CA MET A 183 -11.84 6.29 -3.96
C MET A 183 -11.70 6.58 -5.47
N GLY A 184 -12.46 7.54 -6.01
CA GLY A 184 -12.31 8.03 -7.39
C GLY A 184 -11.06 8.87 -7.65
N THR A 185 -10.18 9.03 -6.64
CA THR A 185 -8.93 9.80 -6.72
C THR A 185 -7.78 9.04 -6.06
N GLU A 186 -6.54 9.24 -6.53
CA GLU A 186 -5.34 8.62 -5.94
C GLU A 186 -5.21 8.91 -4.44
N SER A 187 -5.46 10.15 -4.02
CA SER A 187 -5.44 10.54 -2.61
C SER A 187 -6.47 9.80 -1.75
N GLY A 188 -7.68 9.56 -2.28
CA GLY A 188 -8.70 8.79 -1.57
C GLY A 188 -8.41 7.29 -1.53
N ILE A 189 -7.75 6.75 -2.56
CA ILE A 189 -7.25 5.38 -2.56
C ILE A 189 -6.15 5.21 -1.50
N ILE A 190 -5.18 6.14 -1.43
CA ILE A 190 -4.10 6.11 -0.42
C ILE A 190 -4.67 6.13 1.01
N ASP A 191 -5.55 7.08 1.31
CA ASP A 191 -6.15 7.21 2.65
C ASP A 191 -6.95 5.95 3.04
N MET A 192 -7.78 5.40 2.14
CA MET A 192 -8.52 4.17 2.43
C MET A 192 -7.61 2.96 2.63
N VAL A 193 -6.58 2.78 1.80
CA VAL A 193 -5.62 1.68 1.93
C VAL A 193 -4.81 1.79 3.23
N GLU A 194 -4.44 3.00 3.64
CA GLU A 194 -3.78 3.23 4.94
C GLU A 194 -4.72 2.87 6.11
N ARG A 195 -5.98 3.32 6.09
CA ARG A 195 -6.97 2.93 7.12
C ARG A 195 -7.15 1.43 7.21
N PHE A 196 -7.23 0.75 6.06
CA PHE A 196 -7.37 -0.71 6.00
C PHE A 196 -6.16 -1.41 6.64
N PHE A 197 -4.92 -1.12 6.22
CA PHE A 197 -3.72 -1.71 6.82
C PHE A 197 -3.48 -1.34 8.30
N ASN A 198 -4.17 -0.33 8.82
CA ASN A 198 -4.13 0.02 10.25
C ASN A 198 -5.19 -0.73 11.09
N ARG A 199 -6.08 -1.51 10.48
CA ARG A 199 -7.18 -2.26 11.14
C ARG A 199 -6.96 -3.78 11.21
N PHE A 200 -6.04 -4.31 10.42
CA PHE A 200 -5.58 -5.70 10.41
C PHE A 200 -4.06 -5.76 10.29
#